data_AF-A0A4S8LST3-F1
#
_entry.id   AF-A0A4S8LST3-F1
#
_cell.length_a   1.000
_cell.length_b   1.000
_cell.length_c   1.000
_cell.angle_alpha   90.00
_cell.angle_beta   90.00
_cell.angle_gamma   90.00
#
_symmetry.space_group_name_H-M   'P 1'
#
loop_
_entity.id
_entity.type
_entity.pdbx_description
1 polymer ?
#
loop_
_entity_poly.entity_id
_entity_poly.type
_entity_poly.pdbx_seq_one_letter_code
_entity_poly.pdbx_strand_id
1 'polypeptide(L)'
;MPRTLLCTKCYEEFSASDVPPNSPSTDMLHSSRTPSESDIPQMKQQLAEYLADLAKYDAQLEELMGIIAELQQKRADLKKYVDEQQSLLSSMRKFPSEILGEIFSLCCSEYGLSVKREKSLELFQVNAPALVLSQICSRWRDVMISLPSLW
;
A
#
# COMPACT_ATOMS: atom_id res chain seq x y z
N MET A 1 25.52 18.76 16.98
CA MET A 1 24.17 18.28 16.67
C MET A 1 24.16 17.80 15.23
N PRO A 2 24.01 16.49 14.98
CA PRO A 2 23.86 15.97 13.64
C PRO A 2 22.57 16.51 13.00
N ARG A 3 22.61 16.71 11.69
CA ARG A 3 21.46 17.15 10.91
C ARG A 3 21.08 16.05 9.93
N THR A 4 19.80 15.76 9.86
CA THR A 4 19.24 14.79 8.92
C THR A 4 18.57 15.55 7.78
N LEU A 5 18.97 15.26 6.54
CA LEU A 5 18.32 15.83 5.36
C LEU A 5 16.93 15.19 5.19
N LEU A 6 15.87 15.98 5.34
CA LEU A 6 14.49 15.53 5.15
C LEU A 6 14.08 15.53 3.68
N CYS A 7 14.60 16.49 2.91
CA CYS A 7 14.21 16.73 1.53
C CYS A 7 15.43 17.12 0.69
N THR A 8 15.79 16.28 -0.28
CA THR A 8 16.94 16.54 -1.16
C THR A 8 16.70 17.63 -2.21
N LYS A 9 15.46 18.12 -2.35
CA LYS A 9 15.09 19.20 -3.28
C LYS A 9 14.99 20.57 -2.61
N CYS A 10 14.51 20.59 -1.38
CA CYS A 10 14.28 21.80 -0.59
C CYS A 10 15.36 22.05 0.46
N TYR A 11 16.30 21.10 0.63
CA TYR A 11 17.42 21.15 1.58
C TYR A 11 16.97 21.41 3.03
N GLU A 12 15.72 21.04 3.34
CA GLU A 12 15.20 21.04 4.70
C GLU A 12 16.02 20.05 5.55
N GLU A 13 16.63 20.59 6.61
CA GLU A 13 17.47 19.87 7.55
C GLU A 13 16.77 19.79 8.90
N PHE A 14 16.55 18.58 9.39
CA PHE A 14 16.09 18.36 10.75
C PHE A 14 17.30 18.27 11.68
N SER A 15 17.36 19.13 12.70
CA SER A 15 18.39 19.03 13.74
C SER A 15 18.01 17.92 14.70
N ALA A 16 18.77 16.82 14.68
CA ALA A 16 18.60 15.72 15.59
C ALA A 16 19.43 15.98 16.86
N SER A 17 18.75 15.93 18.01
CA SER A 17 19.44 15.85 19.30
C SER A 17 20.03 14.45 19.47
N ASP A 18 21.33 14.37 19.72
CA ASP A 18 21.99 13.11 20.06
C ASP A 18 21.53 12.64 21.43
N VAL A 19 21.09 11.38 21.53
CA VAL A 19 20.93 10.73 22.84
C VAL A 19 22.35 10.48 23.38
N PRO A 20 22.74 11.06 24.54
CA PRO A 20 24.06 10.81 25.08
C PRO A 20 24.21 9.32 25.43
N PRO A 21 25.24 8.63 24.92
CA PRO A 21 25.40 7.18 25.06
C PRO A 21 25.57 6.73 26.51
N ASN A 22 26.00 7.62 27.40
CA ASN A 22 26.17 7.38 28.83
C ASN A 22 25.40 8.44 29.62
N SER A 23 24.09 8.28 29.74
CA SER A 23 23.33 9.01 30.75
C SER A 23 23.70 8.44 32.13
N PRO A 24 24.00 9.27 33.16
CA PRO A 24 24.28 8.79 34.52
C PRO A 24 23.12 7.98 35.13
N SER A 25 21.93 8.02 34.51
CA SER A 25 20.77 7.21 34.85
C SER A 25 20.93 5.71 34.62
N THR A 26 21.75 5.25 33.66
CA THR A 26 21.81 3.81 33.34
C THR A 26 22.38 2.98 34.50
N ASP A 27 23.44 3.47 35.17
CA ASP A 27 23.99 2.84 36.38
C ASP A 27 23.02 2.91 37.57
N MET A 28 22.22 3.98 37.65
CA MET A 28 21.24 4.16 38.72
C MET A 28 20.01 3.25 38.56
N LEU A 29 19.57 3.01 37.31
CA LEU A 29 18.47 2.11 36.97
C LEU A 29 18.76 0.64 37.33
N HIS A 30 20.03 0.26 37.44
CA HIS A 30 20.47 -1.08 37.85
C HIS A 30 20.86 -1.18 39.33
N SER A 31 20.70 -0.10 40.12
CA SER A 31 21.02 -0.06 41.55
C SER A 31 19.78 0.21 42.41
N SER A 32 19.80 -0.19 43.69
CA SER A 32 18.77 0.17 44.68
C SER A 32 18.89 1.62 45.19
N ARG A 33 19.69 2.46 44.53
CA ARG A 33 20.01 3.83 44.97
C ARG A 33 18.95 4.80 44.44
N THR A 34 18.30 5.54 45.33
CA THR A 34 17.36 6.62 44.97
C THR A 34 18.12 7.91 44.62
N PRO A 35 17.64 8.72 43.66
CA PRO A 35 18.26 10.01 43.36
C PRO A 35 18.21 10.92 44.59
N SER A 36 19.28 11.68 44.82
CA SER A 36 19.33 12.62 45.94
C SER A 36 18.43 13.83 45.68
N GLU A 37 17.99 14.55 46.73
CA GLU A 37 17.16 15.74 46.57
C GLU A 37 17.80 16.83 45.69
N SER A 38 19.14 16.87 45.60
CA SER A 38 19.88 17.77 44.72
C SER A 38 19.92 17.33 43.25
N ASP A 39 19.73 16.04 42.96
CA ASP A 39 19.79 15.49 41.58
C ASP A 39 18.42 15.54 40.89
N ILE A 40 17.33 15.49 41.66
CA ILE A 40 15.95 15.49 41.14
C ILE A 40 15.66 16.68 40.20
N PRO A 41 16.04 17.94 40.51
CA PRO A 41 15.79 19.08 39.63
C PRO A 41 16.50 18.94 38.29
N GLN A 42 17.77 18.48 38.30
CA GLN A 42 18.57 18.31 37.10
C GLN A 42 18.01 17.20 36.20
N MET A 43 17.61 16.06 36.80
CA MET A 43 16.94 14.98 36.07
C MET A 43 15.60 15.42 35.47
N LYS A 44 14.80 16.21 36.21
CA LYS A 44 13.52 16.74 35.69
C LYS A 44 13.73 17.70 34.52
N GLN A 45 14.75 18.54 34.59
CA GLN A 45 15.09 19.45 33.50
C GLN A 45 15.50 18.67 32.23
N GLN A 46 16.41 17.70 32.37
CA GLN A 46 16.82 16.86 31.23
C GLN A 46 15.64 16.08 30.65
N LEU A 47 14.76 15.54 31.49
CA LEU A 47 13.55 14.86 31.03
C LEU A 47 12.63 15.81 30.24
N ALA A 48 12.46 17.05 30.70
CA ALA A 48 11.67 18.05 30.00
C ALA A 48 12.28 18.40 28.62
N GLU A 49 13.61 18.51 28.53
CA GLU A 49 14.32 18.71 27.26
C GLU A 49 14.10 17.54 26.29
N TYR A 50 14.24 16.29 26.75
CA TYR A 50 13.99 15.11 25.90
C TYR A 50 12.54 14.97 25.47
N LEU A 51 11.58 15.31 26.34
CA LEU A 51 10.16 15.29 25.98
C LEU A 51 9.82 16.36 24.93
N ALA A 52 10.45 17.53 25.00
CA ALA A 52 10.31 18.57 23.98
C ALA A 52 10.90 18.12 22.64
N ASP A 53 12.05 17.46 22.64
CA ASP A 53 12.65 16.90 21.44
C ASP A 53 11.77 15.80 20.83
N LEU A 54 11.22 14.88 21.64
CA LEU A 54 10.27 13.86 21.17
C LEU A 54 9.05 14.49 20.50
N ALA A 55 8.43 15.50 21.13
CA ALA A 55 7.29 16.19 20.54
C ALA A 55 7.64 16.84 19.19
N LYS A 56 8.86 17.35 19.03
CA LYS A 56 9.35 17.90 17.77
C LYS A 56 9.51 16.82 16.69
N TYR A 57 10.04 15.65 17.04
CA TYR A 57 10.11 14.51 16.12
C TYR A 57 8.72 14.03 15.70
N ASP A 58 7.78 13.89 16.65
CA ASP A 58 6.43 13.45 16.37
C ASP A 58 5.70 14.39 15.41
N ALA A 59 5.81 15.71 15.63
CA ALA A 59 5.23 16.71 14.73
C ALA A 59 5.78 16.62 13.30
N GLN A 60 7.08 16.39 13.14
CA GLN A 60 7.71 16.24 11.83
C GLN A 60 7.33 14.93 11.15
N LEU A 61 7.18 13.84 11.90
CA LEU A 61 6.68 12.58 11.37
C LEU A 61 5.25 12.74 10.86
N GLU A 62 4.39 13.41 11.62
CA GLU A 62 3.00 13.67 11.24
C GLU A 62 2.93 14.49 9.94
N GLU A 63 3.73 15.55 9.84
CA GLU A 63 3.81 16.40 8.63
C GLU A 63 4.25 15.59 7.40
N LEU A 64 5.34 14.83 7.50
CA LEU A 64 5.86 14.02 6.40
C LEU A 64 4.88 12.91 6.00
N MET A 65 4.21 12.28 6.97
CA MET A 65 3.17 11.30 6.69
C MET A 65 1.99 11.92 5.93
N GLY A 66 1.61 13.15 6.26
CA GLY A 66 0.59 13.91 5.51
C GLY A 66 0.99 14.12 4.04
N ILE A 67 2.23 14.54 3.79
CA ILE A 67 2.76 14.72 2.42
C ILE A 67 2.78 13.39 1.66
N ILE A 68 3.20 12.29 2.29
CA ILE A 68 3.21 10.96 1.69
C ILE A 68 1.79 10.55 1.29
N ALA A 69 0.81 10.75 2.17
CA ALA A 69 -0.59 10.41 1.91
C ALA A 69 -1.13 11.20 0.70
N GLU A 70 -0.84 12.50 0.62
CA GLU A 70 -1.26 13.34 -0.52
C GLU A 70 -0.65 12.84 -1.85
N LEU A 71 0.65 12.53 -1.86
CA LEU A 71 1.32 12.01 -3.05
C LEU A 71 0.80 10.64 -3.47
N GLN A 72 0.50 9.76 -2.50
CA GLN A 72 -0.11 8.46 -2.78
C GLN A 72 -1.50 8.61 -3.41
N GLN A 73 -2.31 9.54 -2.90
CA GLN A 73 -3.63 9.84 -3.45
C GLN A 73 -3.52 10.35 -4.89
N LYS A 74 -2.67 11.36 -5.13
CA LYS A 74 -2.43 11.90 -6.49
C LYS A 74 -1.94 10.81 -7.46
N ARG A 75 -1.06 9.91 -7.01
CA ARG A 75 -0.61 8.77 -7.81
C ARG A 75 -1.76 7.81 -8.13
N ALA A 76 -2.62 7.51 -7.17
CA ALA A 76 -3.76 6.63 -7.38
C ALA A 76 -4.74 7.21 -8.40
N ASP A 77 -5.06 8.51 -8.27
CA ASP A 77 -5.95 9.21 -9.21
C ASP A 77 -5.38 9.24 -10.63
N LEU A 78 -4.09 9.55 -10.77
CA LEU A 78 -3.43 9.54 -12.07
C LEU A 78 -3.39 8.13 -12.68
N LYS A 79 -3.12 7.11 -11.88
CA LYS A 79 -3.15 5.72 -12.32
C LYS A 79 -4.53 5.33 -12.83
N LYS A 80 -5.58 5.69 -12.10
CA LYS A 80 -6.97 5.45 -12.53
C LYS A 80 -7.25 6.11 -13.87
N TYR A 81 -6.89 7.38 -14.04
CA TYR A 81 -7.04 8.09 -15.32
C TYR A 81 -6.28 7.40 -16.46
N VAL A 82 -5.03 6.99 -16.23
CA VAL A 82 -4.25 6.26 -17.24
C VAL A 82 -4.91 4.93 -17.61
N ASP A 83 -5.36 4.15 -16.62
CA ASP A 83 -6.02 2.87 -16.84
C ASP A 83 -7.33 3.06 -17.64
N GLU A 84 -8.09 4.12 -17.36
CA GLU A 84 -9.27 4.53 -18.14
C GLU A 84 -8.92 4.88 -19.59
N GLN A 85 -7.87 5.67 -19.82
CA GLN A 85 -7.42 6.05 -21.17
C GLN A 85 -6.84 4.87 -21.96
N GLN A 86 -6.13 3.95 -21.29
CA GLN A 86 -5.65 2.73 -21.92
C GLN A 86 -6.81 1.81 -22.30
N SER A 87 -7.82 1.71 -21.43
CA SER A 87 -9.08 1.08 -21.80
C SER A 87 -9.70 1.78 -23.01
N LEU A 88 -9.75 3.13 -22.99
CA LEU A 88 -9.95 4.08 -24.12
C LEU A 88 -9.55 3.50 -25.46
N LEU A 89 -8.24 3.35 -25.54
CA LEU A 89 -7.49 3.09 -26.75
C LEU A 89 -7.36 1.60 -27.05
N SER A 90 -7.79 0.74 -26.13
CA SER A 90 -7.72 -0.71 -26.31
C SER A 90 -8.45 -1.12 -27.59
N SER A 91 -7.72 -1.81 -28.47
CA SER A 91 -8.21 -2.40 -29.71
C SER A 91 -9.42 -3.32 -29.49
N MET A 92 -9.61 -3.85 -28.28
CA MET A 92 -10.74 -4.69 -27.90
C MET A 92 -12.11 -3.98 -28.03
N ARG A 93 -12.15 -2.65 -28.03
CA ARG A 93 -13.38 -1.87 -28.34
C ARG A 93 -13.69 -1.75 -29.82
N LYS A 94 -12.71 -2.02 -30.69
CA LYS A 94 -12.86 -1.89 -32.15
C LYS A 94 -13.35 -3.18 -32.81
N PHE A 95 -13.22 -4.32 -32.13
CA PHE A 95 -13.73 -5.59 -32.65
C PHE A 95 -15.25 -5.60 -32.70
N PRO A 96 -15.90 -6.01 -33.79
CA PRO A 96 -17.34 -6.29 -33.81
C PRO A 96 -17.74 -7.32 -32.75
N SER A 97 -18.98 -7.27 -32.28
CA SER A 97 -19.53 -8.22 -31.30
C SER A 97 -19.48 -9.66 -31.78
N GLU A 98 -19.64 -9.87 -33.09
CA GLU A 98 -19.61 -11.16 -33.76
C GLU A 98 -18.23 -11.80 -33.63
N ILE A 99 -17.16 -11.03 -33.87
CA ILE A 99 -15.78 -11.53 -33.76
C ILE A 99 -15.44 -11.85 -32.30
N LEU A 100 -15.90 -11.01 -31.36
CA LEU A 100 -15.74 -11.32 -29.94
C LEU A 100 -16.49 -12.60 -29.55
N GLY A 101 -17.71 -12.79 -30.05
CA GLY A 101 -18.50 -14.00 -29.84
C GLY A 101 -17.79 -15.27 -30.33
N GLU A 102 -17.23 -15.24 -31.54
CA GLU A 102 -16.44 -16.35 -32.09
C GLU A 102 -15.20 -16.66 -31.24
N ILE A 103 -14.46 -15.62 -30.82
CA ILE A 103 -13.30 -15.79 -29.93
C ILE A 103 -13.74 -16.42 -28.60
N PHE A 104 -14.83 -15.94 -28.00
CA PHE A 104 -15.35 -16.49 -26.75
C PHE A 104 -15.81 -17.94 -26.92
N SER A 105 -16.43 -18.26 -28.06
CA SER A 105 -16.82 -19.63 -28.39
C SER A 105 -15.63 -20.57 -28.48
N LEU A 106 -14.50 -20.11 -29.01
CA LEU A 106 -13.23 -20.87 -29.00
C LEU A 106 -12.63 -20.99 -27.59
N CYS A 107 -12.75 -19.96 -26.76
CA CYS A 107 -12.25 -20.00 -25.38
C CYS A 107 -13.09 -20.87 -24.44
N CYS A 108 -14.40 -20.96 -24.70
CA CYS A 108 -15.36 -21.75 -23.91
C CYS A 108 -15.61 -23.16 -24.46
N SER A 109 -15.00 -23.55 -25.59
CA SER A 109 -15.40 -24.71 -26.39
C SER A 109 -15.28 -26.07 -25.72
N GLU A 110 -14.52 -26.21 -24.63
CA GLU A 110 -14.33 -27.49 -23.95
C GLU A 110 -15.46 -27.77 -22.94
N TYR A 111 -15.72 -26.85 -22.00
CA TYR A 111 -16.79 -26.92 -21.00
C TYR A 111 -17.05 -25.49 -20.44
N GLY A 112 -18.31 -25.06 -20.32
CA GLY A 112 -18.66 -23.76 -19.71
C GLY A 112 -18.23 -23.66 -18.24
N LEU A 113 -18.21 -24.81 -17.56
CA LEU A 113 -17.71 -25.02 -16.20
C LEU A 113 -17.05 -26.41 -16.11
N SER A 114 -15.80 -26.47 -15.67
CA SER A 114 -15.09 -27.72 -15.38
C SER A 114 -14.55 -27.70 -13.95
N VAL A 115 -14.81 -28.75 -13.19
CA VAL A 115 -14.26 -28.94 -11.85
C VAL A 115 -13.34 -30.14 -11.89
N LYS A 116 -12.03 -29.90 -11.81
CA LYS A 116 -11.03 -30.96 -11.74
C LYS A 116 -10.67 -31.24 -10.28
N ARG A 117 -10.64 -32.52 -9.92
CA ARG A 117 -10.08 -33.01 -8.65
C ARG A 117 -8.83 -33.82 -8.96
N GLU A 118 -7.68 -33.15 -8.95
CA GLU A 118 -6.41 -33.82 -9.15
C GLU A 118 -5.90 -34.29 -7.77
N LYS A 119 -6.31 -35.51 -7.39
CA LYS A 119 -6.02 -36.20 -6.12
C LYS A 119 -6.69 -35.61 -4.85
N SER A 120 -6.84 -36.47 -3.84
CA SER A 120 -7.64 -36.26 -2.63
C SER A 120 -7.13 -35.18 -1.67
N LEU A 121 -6.02 -34.51 -1.98
CA LEU A 121 -5.34 -33.54 -1.11
C LEU A 121 -5.18 -32.15 -1.73
N GLU A 122 -5.60 -31.91 -2.97
CA GLU A 122 -5.53 -30.59 -3.62
C GLU A 122 -6.87 -29.85 -3.59
N LEU A 123 -6.80 -28.51 -3.62
CA LEU A 123 -7.96 -27.62 -3.70
C LEU A 123 -8.75 -27.88 -5.00
N PHE A 124 -10.08 -27.74 -4.95
CA PHE A 124 -10.92 -27.82 -6.13
C PHE A 124 -10.48 -26.80 -7.19
N GLN A 125 -10.09 -27.26 -8.38
CA GLN A 125 -9.80 -26.35 -9.48
C GLN A 125 -11.07 -26.16 -10.31
N VAL A 126 -11.72 -25.01 -10.13
CA VAL A 126 -12.88 -24.59 -10.91
C VAL A 126 -12.37 -23.78 -12.10
N ASN A 127 -12.60 -24.28 -13.31
CA ASN A 127 -12.40 -23.56 -14.55
C ASN A 127 -13.76 -23.11 -15.08
N ALA A 128 -13.97 -21.80 -15.19
CA ALA A 128 -15.21 -21.20 -15.68
C ALA A 128 -14.88 -20.09 -16.68
N PRO A 129 -14.51 -20.45 -17.93
CA PRO A 129 -14.02 -19.49 -18.92
C PRO A 129 -15.02 -18.36 -19.17
N ALA A 130 -16.31 -18.70 -19.29
CA ALA A 130 -17.36 -17.71 -19.48
C ALA A 130 -17.47 -16.69 -18.34
N LEU A 131 -17.40 -17.16 -17.10
CA LEU A 131 -17.38 -16.29 -15.92
C LEU A 131 -16.16 -15.37 -15.95
N VAL A 132 -14.97 -15.90 -16.20
CA VAL A 132 -13.73 -15.11 -16.24
C VAL A 132 -13.80 -14.04 -17.33
N LEU A 133 -14.22 -14.39 -18.54
CA LEU A 133 -14.34 -13.46 -19.67
C LEU A 133 -15.36 -12.35 -19.38
N SER A 134 -16.49 -12.68 -18.74
CA SER A 134 -17.54 -11.72 -18.38
C SER A 134 -17.12 -10.67 -17.33
N GLN A 135 -15.98 -10.86 -16.65
CA GLN A 135 -15.46 -9.93 -15.64
C GLN A 135 -14.42 -8.96 -16.18
N ILE A 136 -13.98 -9.09 -17.44
CA ILE A 136 -12.93 -8.25 -18.01
C ILE A 136 -13.41 -6.81 -18.22
N CYS A 137 -14.57 -6.61 -18.85
CA CYS A 137 -15.19 -5.28 -19.02
C CYS A 137 -16.70 -5.39 -19.30
N SER A 138 -17.42 -4.27 -19.22
CA SER A 138 -18.87 -4.22 -19.50
C SER A 138 -19.21 -4.75 -20.89
N ARG A 139 -18.45 -4.36 -21.92
CA ARG A 139 -18.68 -4.83 -23.30
C ARG A 139 -18.54 -6.34 -23.44
N TRP A 140 -17.52 -6.93 -22.81
CA TRP A 140 -17.32 -8.39 -22.84
C TRP A 140 -18.45 -9.10 -22.12
N ARG A 141 -18.91 -8.54 -21.00
CA ARG A 141 -20.10 -9.01 -20.29
C ARG A 141 -21.35 -8.95 -21.17
N ASP A 142 -21.60 -7.84 -21.86
CA ASP A 142 -22.78 -7.68 -22.72
C ASP A 142 -22.80 -8.74 -23.84
N VAL A 143 -21.66 -8.94 -24.51
CA VAL A 143 -21.51 -9.99 -25.54
C VAL A 143 -21.69 -11.39 -24.93
N MET A 144 -21.05 -11.69 -23.80
CA MET A 144 -21.18 -12.99 -23.12
C MET A 144 -22.61 -13.30 -22.66
N ILE A 145 -23.37 -12.29 -22.20
CA ILE A 145 -24.79 -12.44 -21.82
C ILE A 145 -25.65 -12.68 -23.06
N SER A 146 -25.32 -12.04 -24.20
CA SER A 146 -26.02 -12.25 -25.46
C SER A 146 -25.77 -13.63 -26.09
N LEU A 147 -24.78 -14.38 -25.60
CA LEU A 147 -24.46 -15.75 -26.03
C LEU A 147 -24.66 -16.76 -24.88
N PRO A 148 -25.92 -17.17 -24.56
CA PRO A 148 -26.21 -18.15 -23.52
C PRO A 148 -25.53 -19.51 -23.72
N SER A 149 -25.19 -19.87 -24.96
CA SER A 149 -24.54 -21.15 -25.31
C SER A 149 -23.11 -21.29 -24.77
N LEU A 150 -22.51 -20.24 -24.22
CA LEU A 150 -21.14 -20.25 -23.69
C LEU A 150 -21.04 -20.61 -22.20
N TRP A 151 -22.17 -20.70 -21.51
CA TRP A 151 -22.30 -21.00 -20.08
C TRP A 151 -22.57 -22.49 -19.85
#